data_AF-A0A968AZB2-F1
#
_entry.id   AF-A0A968AZB2-F1
#
_cell.length_a   1.000
_cell.length_b   1.000
_cell.length_c   1.000
_cell.angle_alpha   90.00
_cell.angle_beta   90.00
_cell.angle_gamma   90.00
#
_symmetry.space_group_name_H-M   'P 1'
#
loop_
_entity.id
_entity.type
_entity.pdbx_description
1 polymer ?
#
loop_
_entity_poly.entity_id
_entity_poly.type
_entity_poly.pdbx_seq_one_letter_code
_entity_poly.pdbx_strand_id
1 'polypeptide(L)'
;VRPKTRYARSGDVHIAYQVFGEGEIDIVCIPGFVTNLEMFWEIPEIARFLERLASFARVTLLDKRGTGLSDRGVGLPTLEERMDDLRAVMD
;
A
#
# COMPACT_ATOMS: atom_id res chain seq x y z
N VAL A 1 3.36 11.70 12.06
CA VAL A 1 2.20 12.27 11.32
C VAL A 1 1.64 11.16 10.47
N ARG A 2 0.31 10.95 10.45
CA ARG A 2 -0.28 9.86 9.65
C ARG A 2 -0.21 10.20 8.15
N PRO A 3 0.30 9.31 7.28
CA PRO A 3 0.33 9.54 5.84
C PRO A 3 -1.07 9.65 5.26
N LYS A 4 -1.23 10.50 4.25
CA LYS A 4 -2.51 10.64 3.54
C LYS A 4 -2.71 9.46 2.60
N THR A 5 -3.85 8.78 2.71
CA THR A 5 -4.28 7.75 1.76
C THR A 5 -4.56 8.37 0.39
N ARG A 6 -4.02 7.74 -0.65
CA ARG A 6 -4.17 8.06 -2.08
C ARG A 6 -4.72 6.84 -2.81
N TYR A 7 -5.17 7.05 -4.04
CA TYR A 7 -5.74 6.00 -4.87
C TYR A 7 -5.13 6.03 -6.26
N ALA A 8 -4.60 4.90 -6.69
CA ALA A 8 -4.11 4.68 -8.04
C ALA A 8 -5.14 3.87 -8.82
N ARG A 9 -5.34 4.18 -10.10
CA ARG A 9 -6.26 3.45 -10.96
C ARG A 9 -5.52 2.30 -11.63
N SER A 10 -6.01 1.07 -11.43
CA SER A 10 -5.52 -0.16 -12.06
C SER A 10 -6.68 -0.81 -12.81
N GLY A 11 -6.77 -0.56 -14.12
CA GLY A 11 -7.93 -0.96 -14.92
C GLY A 11 -9.23 -0.27 -14.47
N ASP A 12 -10.15 -1.07 -13.95
CA ASP A 12 -11.47 -0.67 -13.44
C ASP A 12 -11.53 -0.53 -11.91
N VAL A 13 -10.41 -0.79 -11.20
CA VAL A 13 -10.34 -0.69 -9.73
C VAL A 13 -9.42 0.43 -9.26
N HIS A 14 -9.69 0.93 -8.06
CA HIS A 14 -8.83 1.85 -7.33
C HIS A 14 -8.06 1.11 -6.22
N ILE A 15 -6.76 1.27 -6.24
CA ILE A 15 -5.84 0.70 -5.25
C ILE A 15 -5.48 1.80 -4.25
N ALA A 16 -5.88 1.60 -3.00
CA ALA A 16 -5.52 2.47 -1.90
C ALA A 16 -4.05 2.27 -1.52
N TYR A 17 -3.32 3.38 -1.38
CA TYR A 17 -1.93 3.37 -0.98
C TYR A 17 -1.56 4.62 -0.18
N GLN A 18 -0.43 4.56 0.51
CA GLN A 18 0.18 5.67 1.23
C GLN A 18 1.65 5.76 0.86
N VAL A 19 2.15 6.98 0.73
CA VAL A 19 3.57 7.27 0.50
C VAL A 19 4.10 8.13 1.63
N PHE A 20 5.24 7.73 2.20
CA PHE A 20 5.88 8.43 3.32
C PHE A 20 7.39 8.17 3.36
N GLY A 21 8.15 9.06 4.02
CA GLY A 21 9.61 9.09 3.93
C GLY A 21 10.12 9.90 2.72
N GLU A 22 11.40 10.23 2.72
CA GLU A 22 12.03 11.14 1.75
C GLU A 22 13.37 10.59 1.19
N GLY A 23 13.66 9.30 1.39
CA GLY A 23 14.91 8.67 0.91
C GLY A 23 14.92 8.39 -0.60
N GLU A 24 16.12 8.25 -1.18
CA GLU A 24 16.31 7.95 -2.62
C GLU A 24 15.92 6.51 -2.99
N ILE A 25 15.87 5.60 -2.02
CA ILE A 25 15.46 4.21 -2.23
C ILE A 25 13.93 4.13 -2.14
N ASP A 26 13.30 3.56 -3.16
CA ASP A 26 11.88 3.23 -3.13
C ASP A 26 11.64 1.82 -2.59
N ILE A 27 10.81 1.71 -1.55
CA ILE A 27 10.36 0.43 -1.00
C ILE A 27 8.85 0.34 -1.17
N VAL A 28 8.37 -0.71 -1.85
CA VAL A 28 6.95 -1.05 -1.88
C VAL A 28 6.66 -2.18 -0.92
N CYS A 29 5.81 -1.91 0.07
CA CYS A 29 5.36 -2.89 1.06
C CYS A 29 4.00 -3.46 0.65
N ILE A 30 3.98 -4.76 0.32
CA ILE A 30 2.75 -5.52 0.07
C ILE A 30 2.55 -6.53 1.22
N PRO A 31 1.58 -6.32 2.10
CA PRO A 31 1.33 -7.25 3.19
C PRO A 31 0.84 -8.64 2.72
N GLY A 32 1.28 -9.68 3.42
CA GLY A 32 1.00 -11.08 3.06
C GLY A 32 -0.48 -11.49 3.18
N PHE A 33 -1.24 -10.87 4.08
CA PHE A 33 -2.63 -11.25 4.37
C PHE A 33 -3.62 -10.11 4.10
N VAL A 34 -4.85 -10.20 4.63
CA VAL A 34 -5.84 -9.13 4.58
C VAL A 34 -5.39 -7.98 5.48
N THR A 35 -5.46 -6.75 4.98
CA THR A 35 -4.97 -5.56 5.69
C THR A 35 -5.92 -4.38 5.59
N ASN A 36 -5.57 -3.31 6.30
CA ASN A 36 -6.14 -1.99 6.16
C ASN A 36 -5.03 -0.97 6.45
N LEU A 37 -4.84 -0.01 5.54
CA LEU A 37 -3.79 1.02 5.64
C LEU A 37 -3.87 1.86 6.92
N GLU A 38 -5.06 2.24 7.35
CA GLU A 38 -5.24 3.09 8.53
C GLU A 38 -4.99 2.30 9.81
N MET A 39 -5.38 1.02 9.84
CA MET A 39 -5.18 0.15 10.99
C MET A 39 -3.70 -0.08 11.32
N PHE A 40 -2.81 -0.06 10.33
CA PHE A 40 -1.37 -0.22 10.57
C PHE A 40 -0.78 0.85 11.50
N TRP A 41 -1.34 2.06 11.48
CA TRP A 41 -0.88 3.16 12.33
C TRP A 41 -1.45 3.11 13.75
N GLU A 42 -2.45 2.27 14.00
CA GLU A 42 -3.00 2.03 15.33
C GLU A 42 -2.21 0.96 16.10
N ILE A 43 -1.38 0.16 15.42
CA ILE A 43 -0.55 -0.89 16.01
C ILE A 43 0.87 -0.35 16.18
N PRO A 44 1.32 -0.01 17.42
CA PRO A 44 2.58 0.69 17.64
C PRO A 44 3.80 -0.04 17.08
N GLU A 45 3.81 -1.37 17.10
CA GLU A 45 4.90 -2.20 16.58
C GLU A 45 5.04 -2.05 15.06
N ILE A 46 3.91 -2.01 14.35
CA ILE A 46 3.90 -1.90 12.90
C ILE A 46 4.20 -0.46 12.49
N ALA A 47 3.60 0.52 13.16
CA ALA A 47 3.92 1.94 12.94
C ALA A 47 5.43 2.20 13.11
N ARG A 48 6.05 1.72 14.20
CA ARG A 48 7.51 1.83 14.40
C ARG A 48 8.31 1.14 13.30
N PHE A 49 7.87 -0.01 12.80
CA PHE A 49 8.54 -0.70 11.70
C PHE A 49 8.49 0.14 10.41
N LEU A 50 7.31 0.67 10.06
CA LEU A 50 7.13 1.52 8.88
C LEU A 50 7.93 2.82 8.99
N GLU A 51 7.95 3.45 10.17
CA GLU A 51 8.77 4.64 10.45
C GLU A 51 10.27 4.37 10.30
N ARG A 52 10.75 3.19 10.70
CA ARG A 52 12.15 2.79 10.51
C ARG A 52 12.51 2.52 9.05
N LEU A 53 11.58 2.04 8.23
CA LEU A 53 11.80 1.98 6.78
C LEU A 53 11.87 3.39 6.18
N ALA A 54 10.94 4.26 6.59
CA ALA A 54 10.84 5.63 6.13
C ALA A 54 12.03 6.52 6.52
N SER A 55 12.83 6.12 7.51
CA SER A 55 14.02 6.88 7.94
C SER A 55 15.16 6.83 6.92
N PHE A 56 15.13 5.93 5.94
CA PHE A 56 16.16 5.80 4.91
C PHE A 56 15.62 5.59 3.49
N ALA A 57 14.31 5.43 3.33
CA ALA A 57 13.64 5.15 2.07
C ALA A 57 12.36 5.98 1.91
N ARG A 58 11.92 6.16 0.67
CA ARG A 58 10.53 6.51 0.35
C ARG A 58 9.73 5.21 0.31
N VAL A 59 8.76 5.08 1.21
CA VAL A 59 7.98 3.86 1.41
C VAL A 59 6.59 4.03 0.84
N THR A 60 6.18 3.08 0.01
CA THR A 60 4.81 2.94 -0.49
C THR A 60 4.15 1.72 0.11
N LEU A 61 3.12 1.91 0.92
CA LEU A 61 2.32 0.85 1.52
C LEU A 61 0.95 0.81 0.85
N LEU A 62 0.47 -0.38 0.47
CA LEU A 62 -0.83 -0.51 -0.20
C LEU A 62 -1.70 -1.60 0.42
N ASP A 63 -3.01 -1.39 0.32
CA ASP A 63 -3.99 -2.47 0.46
C ASP A 63 -4.14 -3.15 -0.89
N LYS A 64 -3.94 -4.48 -0.94
CA LYS A 64 -4.11 -5.24 -2.19
C LYS A 64 -5.54 -5.08 -2.71
N ARG A 65 -5.75 -5.19 -4.03
CA ARG A 65 -7.11 -5.24 -4.61
C ARG A 65 -8.01 -6.21 -3.83
N GLY A 66 -9.24 -5.80 -3.55
CA GLY A 66 -10.20 -6.56 -2.76
C GLY A 66 -10.00 -6.50 -1.24
N THR A 67 -9.00 -5.77 -0.73
CA THR A 67 -8.71 -5.68 0.71
C THR A 67 -8.64 -4.24 1.21
N GLY A 68 -8.79 -4.06 2.52
CA GLY A 68 -8.66 -2.77 3.19
C GLY A 68 -9.50 -1.68 2.55
N LEU A 69 -8.83 -0.58 2.18
CA LEU A 69 -9.43 0.59 1.54
C LEU A 69 -9.47 0.53 0.01
N SER A 70 -8.86 -0.48 -0.62
CA SER A 70 -8.96 -0.68 -2.07
C SER A 70 -10.35 -1.18 -2.45
N ASP A 71 -10.72 -0.99 -3.72
CA ASP A 71 -12.01 -1.44 -4.25
C ASP A 71 -12.25 -2.94 -3.97
N ARG A 72 -13.49 -3.26 -3.59
CA ARG A 72 -13.93 -4.60 -3.17
C ARG A 72 -14.76 -5.28 -4.27
N GLY A 73 -15.05 -6.57 -4.09
CA GLY A 73 -15.90 -7.32 -5.02
C GLY A 73 -15.21 -7.76 -6.31
N VAL A 74 -13.87 -7.76 -6.32
CA VAL A 74 -13.02 -8.03 -7.50
C VAL A 74 -12.82 -9.52 -7.81
N GLY A 75 -13.62 -10.41 -7.22
CA GLY A 75 -13.44 -11.86 -7.36
C GLY A 75 -12.11 -12.38 -6.79
N LEU A 76 -11.57 -13.44 -7.40
CA LEU A 76 -10.23 -13.97 -7.09
C LEU A 76 -9.22 -13.39 -8.09
N PRO A 77 -8.36 -12.45 -7.66
CA PRO A 77 -7.47 -11.79 -8.60
C PRO A 77 -6.29 -12.67 -9.00
N THR A 78 -5.92 -12.58 -10.28
CA THR A 78 -4.77 -13.26 -10.88
C THR A 78 -3.45 -12.67 -10.39
N LEU A 79 -2.33 -13.29 -10.76
CA LEU A 79 -1.02 -12.74 -10.46
C LEU A 79 -0.76 -11.49 -11.32
N GLU A 80 -1.16 -11.52 -12.58
CA GLU A 80 -1.00 -10.43 -13.55
C GLU A 80 -1.70 -9.16 -13.06
N GLU A 81 -2.94 -9.29 -12.60
CA GLU A 81 -3.71 -8.19 -12.02
C GLU A 81 -3.03 -7.58 -10.78
N ARG A 82 -2.42 -8.41 -9.93
CA ARG A 82 -1.66 -7.93 -8.76
C ARG A 82 -0.38 -7.20 -9.19
N MET A 83 0.24 -7.64 -10.27
CA MET A 83 1.42 -6.96 -10.82
C MET A 83 1.04 -5.62 -11.48
N ASP A 84 -0.13 -5.53 -12.10
CA ASP A 84 -0.65 -4.28 -12.65
C ASP A 84 -0.99 -3.27 -11.54
N ASP A 85 -1.54 -3.73 -10.41
CA ASP A 85 -1.73 -2.89 -9.23
C ASP A 85 -0.42 -2.28 -8.71
N LEU A 86 0.63 -3.11 -8.67
CA LEU A 86 1.95 -2.67 -8.23
C LEU A 86 2.50 -1.59 -9.16
N ARG A 87 2.38 -1.78 -10.48
CA ARG A 87 2.80 -0.77 -11.47
C ARG A 87 2.02 0.53 -11.31
N ALA A 88 0.69 0.44 -11.21
CA ALA A 88 -0.17 1.62 -11.08
C ALA A 88 0.13 2.45 -9.83
N VAL A 89 0.56 1.82 -8.73
CA VAL A 89 0.93 2.51 -7.49
C VAL A 89 2.35 3.10 -7.53
N MET A 90 3.23 2.55 -8.37
CA MET A 90 4.61 3.02 -8.52
C MET A 90 4.77 4.18 -9.52
N ASP A 91 3.81 4.34 -10.45
CA ASP A 91 3.74 5.44 -11.41
C ASP A 91 3.42 6.80 -10.72
#